data_AF-A0A368GG70-F1
#
_entry.id   AF-A0A368GG70-F1
#
_cell.length_a   1.000
_cell.length_b   1.000
_cell.length_c   1.000
_cell.angle_alpha   90.00
_cell.angle_beta   90.00
_cell.angle_gamma   90.00
#
_symmetry.space_group_name_H-M   'P 1'
#
loop_
_entity.id
_entity.type
_entity.pdbx_description
1 polymer ?
#
loop_
_entity_poly.entity_id
_entity_poly.type
_entity_poly.pdbx_seq_one_letter_code
_entity_poly.pdbx_strand_id
1 'polypeptide(L)'
;MQGGGAQQTQMPQYPPTQHPYHLQNPVNGVVEDTINRLMGSSSSSPVLSKESEAILDEVYKYPVVMYTKEHCPYCIRAKNELQADRVSYVEKNLSDYGQKAETTVKGLVELTQCKTVPQIFICGKYVSIRRPLNSRGGPLSLRMHSFSF
;
A
#
# COMPACT_ATOMS: atom_id res chain seq x y z
N MET A 1 10.82 -24.61 -28.96
CA MET A 1 11.00 -23.72 -27.81
C MET A 1 10.49 -22.35 -28.21
N GLN A 2 9.22 -22.03 -27.91
CA GLN A 2 8.67 -20.69 -28.16
C GLN A 2 8.59 -19.96 -26.81
N GLY A 3 9.32 -18.87 -26.71
CA GLY A 3 9.34 -17.99 -25.55
C GLY A 3 8.04 -17.20 -25.46
N GLY A 4 7.34 -17.35 -24.35
CA GLY A 4 6.22 -16.50 -23.98
C GLY A 4 6.74 -15.21 -23.35
N GLY A 5 6.96 -14.18 -24.17
CA GLY A 5 7.18 -12.83 -23.68
C GLY A 5 5.87 -12.30 -23.08
N ALA A 6 5.87 -12.04 -21.77
CA ALA A 6 4.77 -11.36 -21.11
C ALA A 6 4.62 -9.96 -21.75
N GLN A 7 3.52 -9.76 -22.48
CA GLN A 7 3.21 -8.47 -23.05
C GLN A 7 2.92 -7.50 -21.90
N GLN A 8 3.86 -6.57 -21.70
CA GLN A 8 3.72 -5.46 -20.78
C GLN A 8 2.76 -4.47 -21.43
N THR A 9 1.45 -4.67 -21.23
CA THR A 9 0.44 -3.74 -21.74
C THR A 9 0.69 -2.38 -21.10
N GLN A 10 0.99 -1.39 -21.95
CA GLN A 10 1.32 -0.03 -21.53
C GLN A 10 0.12 0.55 -20.78
N MET A 11 0.32 0.90 -19.51
CA MET A 11 -0.76 1.36 -18.64
C MET A 11 -1.36 2.68 -19.16
N PRO A 12 -2.68 2.86 -19.09
CA PRO A 12 -3.27 4.20 -19.17
C PRO A 12 -2.64 5.06 -18.08
N GLN A 13 -2.16 6.25 -18.43
CA GLN A 13 -1.72 7.24 -17.45
C GLN A 13 -2.95 7.73 -16.70
N TYR A 14 -3.22 7.16 -15.52
CA TYR A 14 -4.22 7.69 -14.61
C TYR A 14 -3.67 8.98 -13.98
N PRO A 15 -4.48 10.05 -13.88
CA PRO A 15 -4.03 11.25 -13.20
C PRO A 15 -3.66 10.88 -11.75
N PRO A 16 -2.57 11.47 -11.20
CA PRO A 16 -2.19 11.22 -9.83
C PRO A 16 -3.37 11.56 -8.92
N THR A 17 -3.80 10.58 -8.11
CA THR A 17 -4.75 10.81 -7.03
C THR A 17 -4.17 11.87 -6.11
N GLN A 18 -4.89 12.98 -5.90
CA GLN A 18 -4.42 14.05 -5.03
C GLN A 18 -4.19 13.50 -3.62
N HIS A 19 -3.01 13.79 -3.07
CA HIS A 19 -2.66 13.47 -1.69
C HIS A 19 -3.73 14.05 -0.75
N PRO A 20 -4.44 13.24 0.05
CA PRO A 20 -5.40 13.78 0.99
C PRO A 20 -4.75 14.37 2.25
N TYR A 21 -3.42 14.47 2.32
CA TYR A 21 -2.71 15.19 3.38
C TYR A 21 -2.29 16.60 2.96
N HIS A 22 -3.29 17.46 2.70
CA HIS A 22 -3.10 18.88 3.01
C HIS A 22 -3.47 19.11 4.47
N LEU A 23 -2.47 19.12 5.35
CA LEU A 23 -2.59 19.74 6.67
C LEU A 23 -2.56 21.26 6.46
N GLN A 24 -3.72 21.91 6.54
CA GLN A 24 -3.81 23.37 6.64
C GLN A 24 -3.05 23.83 7.90
N ASN A 25 -1.98 24.60 7.70
CA ASN A 25 -1.39 25.43 8.76
C ASN A 25 -2.31 26.63 9.05
N PRO A 26 -2.77 26.86 10.29
CA PRO A 26 -3.25 28.17 10.68
C PRO A 26 -2.07 29.03 11.14
N VAL A 27 -1.86 30.14 10.43
CA VAL A 27 -1.07 31.31 10.87
C VAL A 27 -1.70 31.87 12.15
N ASN A 28 -0.88 32.20 13.16
CA ASN A 28 -1.00 33.27 14.19
C ASN A 28 0.06 32.94 15.29
N GLY A 29 1.22 33.60 15.39
CA GLY A 29 1.34 34.92 16.01
C GLY A 29 2.02 34.84 17.40
N VAL A 30 3.35 35.06 17.43
CA VAL A 30 4.12 35.79 18.48
C VAL A 30 4.34 35.21 19.90
N VAL A 31 4.24 33.91 20.23
CA VAL A 31 4.56 33.46 21.63
C VAL A 31 5.41 32.17 21.81
N GLU A 32 6.10 31.70 20.77
CA GLU A 32 6.74 30.35 20.75
C GLU A 32 8.11 30.19 21.45
N ASP A 33 8.57 31.11 22.33
CA ASP A 33 9.91 30.96 22.94
C ASP A 33 9.93 30.53 24.42
N THR A 34 8.82 30.61 25.16
CA THR A 34 8.85 30.36 26.62
C THR A 34 8.31 28.98 27.04
N ILE A 35 7.51 28.32 26.19
CA ILE A 35 6.77 27.10 26.58
C ILE A 35 7.63 25.82 26.48
N ASN A 36 8.70 25.81 25.68
CA ASN A 36 9.51 24.60 25.43
C ASN A 36 10.42 24.15 26.60
N ARG A 37 10.46 24.86 27.74
CA ARG A 37 11.44 24.57 28.82
C ARG A 37 10.92 23.87 30.07
N LEU A 38 9.61 23.68 30.27
CA LEU A 38 9.12 23.28 31.60
C LEU A 38 8.27 22.02 31.70
N MET A 39 7.72 21.45 30.64
CA MET A 39 7.12 20.10 30.71
C MET A 39 7.27 19.39 29.38
N GLY A 40 8.01 18.28 29.36
CA GLY A 40 8.14 17.38 28.22
C GLY A 40 6.82 16.65 27.98
N SER A 41 5.90 17.33 27.31
CA SER A 41 4.61 16.80 26.86
C SER A 41 4.71 16.60 25.35
N SER A 42 5.19 15.43 24.93
CA SER A 42 5.16 15.00 23.53
C SER A 42 3.70 14.82 23.10
N SER A 43 3.23 15.74 22.27
CA SER A 43 1.98 15.64 21.54
C SER A 43 1.98 14.37 20.69
N SER A 44 1.24 13.38 21.15
CA SER A 44 1.15 12.03 20.56
C SER A 44 0.30 12.06 19.28
N SER A 45 0.87 12.58 18.19
CA SER A 45 0.50 12.11 16.85
C SER A 45 1.30 10.84 16.57
N PRO A 46 0.71 9.75 16.03
CA PRO A 46 1.50 8.58 15.65
C PRO A 46 2.47 9.00 14.54
N VAL A 47 3.75 9.13 14.88
CA VAL A 47 4.82 9.46 13.94
C VAL A 47 5.01 8.23 13.07
N LEU A 48 4.47 8.26 11.85
CA LEU A 48 4.77 7.27 10.82
C LEU A 48 6.28 7.27 10.55
N SER A 49 6.90 6.10 10.45
CA SER A 49 8.32 6.04 10.09
C SER A 49 8.58 6.52 8.66
N LYS A 50 9.81 6.94 8.40
CA LYS A 50 10.30 7.28 7.05
C LYS A 50 10.07 6.16 6.04
N GLU A 51 10.16 4.91 6.49
CA GLU A 51 9.91 3.74 5.64
C GLU A 51 8.44 3.67 5.20
N SER A 52 7.51 3.98 6.12
CA SER A 52 6.08 4.00 5.87
C SER A 52 5.66 5.18 4.98
N GLU A 53 6.24 6.37 5.18
CA GLU A 53 6.01 7.54 4.31
C GLU A 53 6.39 7.25 2.86
N ALA A 54 7.56 6.63 2.62
CA ALA A 54 8.00 6.27 1.28
C ALA A 54 7.07 5.26 0.59
N ILE A 55 6.46 4.34 1.36
CA ILE A 55 5.45 3.42 0.84
C ILE A 55 4.15 4.17 0.52
N LEU A 56 3.71 5.10 1.38
CA LEU A 56 2.54 5.92 1.12
C LEU A 56 2.67 6.69 -0.20
N ASP A 57 3.78 7.39 -0.41
CA ASP A 57 4.03 8.09 -1.67
C ASP A 57 3.94 7.17 -2.90
N GLU A 58 4.45 5.94 -2.80
CA GLU A 58 4.36 4.95 -3.86
C GLU A 58 2.91 4.47 -4.09
N VAL A 59 2.16 4.17 -3.04
CA VAL A 59 0.78 3.65 -3.16
C VAL A 59 -0.24 4.72 -3.56
N TYR A 60 0.08 6.00 -3.41
CA TYR A 60 -0.73 7.11 -3.91
C TYR A 60 -0.43 7.46 -5.38
N LYS A 61 0.70 6.99 -5.93
CA LYS A 61 1.06 7.19 -7.33
C LYS A 61 0.23 6.35 -8.30
N TYR A 62 -0.29 5.20 -7.87
CA TYR A 62 -1.04 4.28 -8.72
C TYR A 62 -2.35 3.84 -8.05
N PRO A 63 -3.44 3.63 -8.82
CA PRO A 63 -4.72 3.20 -8.25
C PRO A 63 -4.65 1.86 -7.51
N VAL A 64 -3.82 0.92 -7.98
CA VAL A 64 -3.61 -0.38 -7.33
C VAL A 64 -2.12 -0.69 -7.29
N VAL A 65 -1.59 -0.90 -6.09
CA VAL A 65 -0.21 -1.36 -5.85
C VAL A 65 -0.26 -2.66 -5.05
N MET A 66 0.48 -3.67 -5.49
CA MET A 66 0.55 -4.96 -4.82
C MET A 66 2.00 -5.32 -4.51
N TYR A 67 2.30 -5.46 -3.22
CA TYR A 67 3.59 -5.98 -2.75
C TYR A 67 3.57 -7.50 -2.71
N THR A 68 4.56 -8.12 -3.32
CA THR A 68 4.68 -9.58 -3.52
C THR A 68 6.05 -10.10 -3.10
N LYS A 69 6.22 -11.43 -3.16
CA LYS A 69 7.52 -12.10 -3.12
C LYS A 69 7.56 -13.15 -4.23
N GLU A 70 8.77 -13.48 -4.70
CA GLU A 70 8.99 -14.58 -5.62
C GLU A 70 8.42 -15.91 -5.11
N HIS A 71 7.98 -16.74 -6.04
CA HIS A 71 7.44 -18.09 -5.79
C HIS A 71 6.33 -18.16 -4.72
N CYS A 72 5.64 -17.05 -4.41
CA CYS A 72 4.54 -17.05 -3.46
C CYS A 72 3.21 -17.47 -4.13
N PRO A 73 2.62 -18.63 -3.79
CA PRO A 73 1.39 -19.11 -4.42
C PRO A 73 0.19 -18.18 -4.17
N TYR A 74 0.15 -17.49 -3.02
CA TYR A 74 -0.90 -16.52 -2.71
C TYR A 74 -0.78 -15.26 -3.57
N CYS A 75 0.44 -14.82 -3.90
CA CYS A 75 0.65 -13.71 -4.82
C CYS A 75 0.18 -14.08 -6.22
N ILE A 76 0.52 -15.27 -6.71
CA ILE A 76 0.06 -15.77 -8.02
C ILE A 76 -1.47 -15.77 -8.10
N ARG A 77 -2.14 -16.26 -7.05
CA ARG A 77 -3.61 -16.28 -6.99
C ARG A 77 -4.21 -14.87 -7.04
N ALA A 78 -3.69 -13.93 -6.26
CA ALA A 78 -4.17 -12.55 -6.25
C ALA A 78 -3.95 -11.86 -7.62
N LYS A 79 -2.82 -12.10 -8.29
CA LYS A 79 -2.58 -11.62 -9.66
C LYS A 79 -3.64 -12.13 -10.63
N ASN A 80 -3.95 -13.41 -10.56
CA ASN A 80 -4.95 -14.03 -11.43
C ASN A 80 -6.35 -13.48 -11.18
N GLU A 81 -6.70 -13.17 -9.92
CA GLU A 81 -7.99 -12.57 -9.57
C GLU A 81 -8.10 -11.13 -10.08
N LEU A 82 -7.08 -10.29 -9.87
CA LEU A 82 -7.03 -8.94 -10.45
C LEU A 82 -7.10 -8.97 -11.98
N GLN A 83 -6.42 -9.94 -12.61
CA GLN A 83 -6.47 -10.14 -14.05
C GLN A 83 -7.86 -10.58 -14.54
N ALA A 84 -8.52 -11.50 -13.83
CA ALA A 84 -9.87 -11.95 -14.16
C ALA A 84 -10.88 -10.80 -14.10
N ASP A 85 -10.71 -9.90 -13.12
CA ASP A 85 -11.53 -8.70 -12.95
C ASP A 85 -11.08 -7.54 -13.86
N ARG A 86 -10.06 -7.75 -14.71
CA ARG A 86 -9.46 -6.74 -15.61
C ARG A 86 -8.96 -5.48 -14.90
N VAL A 87 -8.52 -5.65 -13.66
CA VAL A 87 -7.93 -4.57 -12.86
C VAL A 87 -6.43 -4.48 -13.15
N SER A 88 -6.00 -3.31 -13.61
CA SER A 88 -4.58 -3.00 -13.77
C SER A 88 -3.95 -2.72 -12.41
N TYR A 89 -2.73 -3.20 -12.18
CA TYR A 89 -1.99 -2.99 -10.93
C TYR A 89 -0.49 -2.86 -11.17
N VAL A 90 0.20 -2.17 -10.25
CA VAL A 90 1.66 -2.16 -10.18
C VAL A 90 2.13 -3.21 -9.18
N GLU A 91 2.92 -4.17 -9.65
CA GLU A 91 3.59 -5.14 -8.78
C GLU A 91 4.89 -4.56 -8.20
N LYS A 92 5.07 -4.74 -6.89
CA LYS A 92 6.30 -4.46 -6.15
C LYS A 92 6.82 -5.75 -5.53
N ASN A 93 7.65 -6.48 -6.27
CA ASN A 93 8.24 -7.71 -5.80
C ASN A 93 9.38 -7.43 -4.81
N LEU A 94 9.15 -7.74 -3.54
CA LEU A 94 10.10 -7.48 -2.46
C LEU A 94 11.40 -8.30 -2.59
N SER A 95 11.39 -9.39 -3.35
CA SER A 95 12.63 -10.15 -3.65
C SER A 95 13.63 -9.31 -4.45
N ASP A 96 13.15 -8.36 -5.25
CA ASP A 96 13.99 -7.54 -6.14
C ASP A 96 14.64 -6.36 -5.38
N TYR A 97 14.27 -6.13 -4.12
CA TYR A 97 14.64 -4.94 -3.36
C TYR A 97 16.03 -5.04 -2.70
N GLY A 98 16.64 -6.23 -2.70
CA GLY A 98 17.94 -6.48 -2.10
C GLY A 98 18.01 -5.96 -0.65
N GLN A 99 18.98 -5.08 -0.37
CA GLN A 99 19.19 -4.50 0.97
C GLN A 99 18.00 -3.67 1.48
N LYS A 100 17.14 -3.16 0.58
CA LYS A 100 15.95 -2.37 0.97
C LYS A 100 14.74 -3.24 1.34
N ALA A 101 14.82 -4.56 1.14
CA ALA A 101 13.69 -5.45 1.37
C ALA A 101 13.23 -5.41 2.82
N GLU A 102 14.15 -5.46 3.78
CA GLU A 102 13.83 -5.48 5.21
C GLU A 102 13.18 -4.18 5.68
N THR A 103 13.74 -3.02 5.31
CA THR A 103 13.19 -1.71 5.67
C THR A 103 11.84 -1.47 5.02
N THR A 104 11.65 -1.91 3.77
CA THR A 104 10.34 -1.85 3.10
C THR A 104 9.31 -2.75 3.80
N VAL A 105 9.68 -3.98 4.20
CA VAL A 105 8.80 -4.87 4.97
C VAL A 105 8.43 -4.24 6.31
N LYS A 106 9.36 -3.58 7.00
CA LYS A 106 9.09 -2.86 8.26
C LYS A 106 8.01 -1.78 8.06
N GLY A 107 8.15 -0.93 7.06
CA GLY A 107 7.14 0.10 6.75
C GLY A 107 5.78 -0.51 6.36
N LEU A 108 5.79 -1.58 5.56
CA LEU A 108 4.57 -2.31 5.22
C LEU A 108 3.86 -2.86 6.47
N VAL A 109 4.61 -3.45 7.41
CA VAL A 109 4.06 -3.98 8.66
C VAL A 109 3.52 -2.87 9.54
N GLU A 110 4.18 -1.71 9.61
CA GLU A 110 3.69 -0.56 10.36
C GLU A 110 2.36 -0.04 9.80
N LEU A 111 2.26 0.08 8.47
CA LEU A 111 1.04 0.53 7.80
C LEU A 111 -0.12 -0.47 7.87
N THR A 112 0.17 -1.76 7.74
CA THR A 112 -0.87 -2.79 7.54
C THR A 112 -1.12 -3.67 8.75
N GLN A 113 -0.22 -3.62 9.73
CA GLN A 113 -0.14 -4.57 10.84
C GLN A 113 -0.04 -6.03 10.37
N CYS A 114 0.45 -6.25 9.14
CA CYS A 114 0.51 -7.55 8.47
C CYS A 114 1.92 -7.83 7.96
N LYS A 115 2.42 -9.05 8.21
CA LYS A 115 3.75 -9.51 7.79
C LYS A 115 3.76 -10.32 6.50
N THR A 116 2.58 -10.77 6.06
CA THR A 116 2.44 -11.69 4.93
C THR A 116 2.23 -10.92 3.63
N VAL A 117 2.62 -11.54 2.52
CA VAL A 117 2.25 -11.12 1.16
C VAL A 117 1.17 -12.06 0.60
N PRO A 118 0.35 -11.61 -0.37
CA PRO A 118 0.34 -10.28 -0.98
C PRO A 118 -0.23 -9.20 -0.05
N GLN A 119 0.30 -7.97 -0.14
CA GLN A 119 -0.30 -6.78 0.47
C GLN A 119 -0.75 -5.84 -0.64
N ILE A 120 -2.05 -5.57 -0.71
CA ILE A 120 -2.67 -4.83 -1.81
C ILE A 120 -3.18 -3.49 -1.27
N PHE A 121 -2.84 -2.42 -1.95
CA PHE A 121 -3.33 -1.07 -1.70
C PHE A 121 -4.20 -0.64 -2.88
N ILE A 122 -5.39 -0.12 -2.60
CA ILE A 122 -6.31 0.46 -3.58
C ILE A 122 -6.55 1.91 -3.19
N CYS A 123 -6.21 2.84 -4.09
CA CYS A 123 -6.28 4.28 -3.86
C CYS A 123 -5.62 4.70 -2.53
N GLY A 124 -4.39 4.20 -2.31
CA GLY A 124 -3.62 4.44 -1.08
C GLY A 124 -4.10 3.71 0.18
N LYS A 125 -5.22 2.96 0.13
CA LYS A 125 -5.77 2.23 1.29
C LYS A 125 -5.41 0.76 1.24
N TYR A 126 -4.87 0.24 2.35
CA TYR A 126 -4.59 -1.18 2.49
C TYR A 126 -5.88 -2.01 2.50
N VAL A 127 -5.90 -3.08 1.69
CA VAL A 127 -7.00 -4.05 1.62
C VAL A 127 -6.55 -5.35 2.28
N SER A 128 -7.13 -5.65 3.45
CA SER A 128 -6.83 -6.88 4.19
C SER A 128 -7.46 -8.09 3.51
N ILE A 129 -6.63 -9.07 3.18
CA ILE A 129 -7.07 -10.36 2.63
C ILE A 129 -7.48 -11.28 3.80
N ARG A 130 -8.64 -11.01 4.41
CA ARG A 130 -9.28 -12.02 5.28
C ARG A 130 -10.27 -12.83 4.46
N ARG A 131 -10.16 -14.16 4.52
CA ARG A 131 -11.25 -15.02 4.07
C ARG A 131 -12.44 -14.84 5.01
N PRO A 132 -13.67 -14.72 4.49
CA PRO A 132 -14.85 -14.85 5.32
C PRO A 132 -14.85 -16.25 5.97
N LEU A 133 -15.04 -16.29 7.29
CA LEU A 133 -15.10 -17.52 8.09
C LEU A 133 -16.43 -18.24 7.84
N ASN A 134 -16.67 -18.71 6.61
CA ASN A 134 -17.85 -19.50 6.18
C ASN A 134 -17.90 -19.75 4.65
N SER A 135 -16.92 -19.33 3.87
CA SER A 135 -16.92 -19.58 2.42
C SER A 135 -16.46 -21.01 2.11
N ARG A 136 -17.41 -21.90 1.82
CA ARG A 136 -17.12 -23.21 1.20
C ARG A 136 -16.40 -22.98 -0.14
N GLY A 137 -15.08 -23.17 -0.17
CA GLY A 137 -14.30 -23.49 -1.37
C GLY A 137 -14.33 -22.53 -2.58
N GLY A 138 -14.62 -21.24 -2.41
CA GLY A 138 -14.62 -20.26 -3.51
C GLY A 138 -13.27 -19.56 -3.77
N PRO A 139 -13.07 -18.93 -4.95
CA PRO A 139 -11.95 -18.03 -5.22
C PRO A 139 -11.89 -16.90 -4.17
N LEU A 140 -10.70 -16.32 -3.91
CA LEU A 140 -10.58 -15.21 -2.98
C LEU A 140 -11.25 -14.05 -3.68
N SER A 141 -12.53 -13.83 -3.43
CA SER A 141 -13.18 -12.62 -3.92
C SER A 141 -12.64 -11.50 -3.05
N LEU A 142 -11.59 -10.83 -3.53
CA LEU A 142 -11.45 -9.39 -3.27
C LEU A 142 -12.79 -8.83 -3.73
N ARG A 143 -13.75 -8.66 -2.81
CA ARG A 143 -15.06 -8.10 -3.16
C ARG A 143 -14.86 -6.61 -3.46
N MET A 144 -14.25 -6.32 -4.62
CA MET A 144 -14.11 -4.98 -5.17
C MET A 144 -15.48 -4.37 -5.44
N HIS A 145 -16.51 -5.22 -5.64
CA HIS A 145 -17.93 -4.84 -5.70
C HIS A 145 -18.47 -4.16 -4.42
N SER A 146 -17.73 -4.18 -3.30
CA SER A 146 -18.13 -3.45 -2.09
C SER A 146 -17.56 -2.03 -2.01
N PHE A 147 -16.69 -1.65 -2.95
CA PHE A 147 -16.29 -0.27 -3.19
C PHE A 147 -17.15 0.28 -4.33
N SER A 148 -18.42 0.56 -4.04
CA SER A 148 -19.17 1.47 -4.91
C SER A 148 -18.46 2.82 -4.87
N PHE A 149 -17.96 3.28 -6.01
CA PHE A 149 -17.52 4.66 -6.24
C PHE A 149 -18.73 5.58 -6.36
#